data_AF-A0A381PDI2-F1
#
_entry.id   AF-A0A381PDI2-F1
#
_cell.length_a   1.000
_cell.length_b   1.000
_cell.length_c   1.000
_cell.angle_alpha   90.00
_cell.angle_beta   90.00
_cell.angle_gamma   90.00
#
_symmetry.space_group_name_H-M   'P 1'
#
loop_
_entity.id
_entity.type
_entity.pdbx_description
1 polymer ?
#
loop_
_entity_poly.entity_id
_entity_poly.type
_entity_poly.pdbx_seq_one_letter_code
_entity_poly.pdbx_strand_id
1 'polypeptide(L)'
;MGAAVSLPSWYSLRTVSRFRCRVTNGLRDSRNFKSLPTSTTIDQPTEQTGIESTTSGRQRVSALVALTILEVLQASDRPFEVFEEEDTSITMPRRLGLSDAVERRIRTYQKETRKGNKISDEEFADLVRLVVKRPDARAIFLECGARLAGKLPRRPGLMPRRLGLALAKRRVRKRLRALFGRRIGGFADGGFILEGRSLLFIQSDSGGDACSLVLGLCSATLSGSIQDPPTISHIACEAREDEYCRWGPQ
;
A
#
# COMPACT_ATOMS: atom_id res chain seq x y z
N MET A 1 -6.95 -31.24 -24.61
CA MET A 1 -7.84 -30.44 -23.75
C MET A 1 -7.02 -29.90 -22.59
N GLY A 2 -6.77 -28.60 -22.58
CA GLY A 2 -5.97 -27.93 -21.57
C GLY A 2 -6.00 -26.44 -21.85
N ALA A 3 -7.00 -25.75 -21.29
CA ALA A 3 -7.22 -24.33 -21.52
C ALA A 3 -6.11 -23.51 -20.85
N ALA A 4 -5.31 -22.83 -21.68
CA ALA A 4 -4.36 -21.83 -21.24
C ALA A 4 -5.13 -20.60 -20.74
N VAL A 5 -5.03 -20.32 -19.45
CA VAL A 5 -5.55 -19.09 -18.85
C VAL A 5 -4.61 -17.95 -19.24
N SER A 6 -5.04 -17.17 -20.23
CA SER A 6 -4.33 -15.99 -20.74
C SER A 6 -4.58 -14.81 -19.79
N LEU A 7 -3.53 -14.33 -19.14
CA LEU A 7 -3.57 -13.15 -18.27
C LEU A 7 -3.69 -11.86 -19.11
N PRO A 8 -4.55 -10.88 -18.74
CA PRO A 8 -4.63 -9.62 -19.47
C PRO A 8 -3.35 -8.78 -19.35
N SER A 9 -2.72 -8.53 -20.48
CA SER A 9 -1.56 -7.63 -20.65
C SER A 9 -2.00 -6.17 -20.61
N TRP A 10 -1.95 -5.54 -19.45
CA TRP A 10 -2.06 -4.07 -19.32
C TRP A 10 -0.90 -3.55 -18.47
N TYR A 11 0.07 -2.94 -19.15
CA TYR A 11 0.77 -1.70 -18.81
C TYR A 11 2.13 -1.63 -19.52
N SER A 12 2.06 -1.12 -20.76
CA SER A 12 3.18 -0.52 -21.46
C SER A 12 3.43 0.90 -20.94
N LEU A 13 4.72 1.19 -20.70
CA LEU A 13 5.40 2.49 -20.65
C LEU A 13 4.82 3.62 -19.77
N ARG A 14 5.61 3.99 -18.76
CA ARG A 14 6.08 5.38 -18.58
C ARG A 14 7.23 5.41 -17.56
N THR A 15 8.29 6.07 -18.01
CA THR A 15 9.58 6.30 -17.36
C THR A 15 9.41 7.44 -16.37
N VAL A 16 9.87 7.29 -15.12
CA VAL A 16 10.04 8.44 -14.23
C VAL A 16 11.44 8.40 -13.63
N SER A 17 12.17 9.45 -13.99
CA SER A 17 13.56 9.74 -13.68
C SER A 17 13.79 9.91 -12.18
N ARG A 18 15.04 9.65 -11.76
CA ARG A 18 15.55 9.91 -10.41
C ARG A 18 15.52 11.42 -10.14
N PHE A 19 14.98 11.84 -9.00
CA PHE A 19 15.22 13.17 -8.47
C PHE A 19 15.81 13.15 -7.07
N ARG A 20 16.88 13.95 -6.95
CA ARG A 20 17.74 14.21 -5.80
C ARG A 20 17.19 15.47 -5.13
N CYS A 21 16.77 15.40 -3.88
CA CYS A 21 16.19 16.54 -3.17
C CYS A 21 17.30 17.35 -2.48
N ARG A 22 17.39 18.64 -2.80
CA ARG A 22 18.26 19.65 -2.18
C ARG A 22 17.39 20.48 -1.25
N VAL A 23 17.74 20.51 0.04
CA VAL A 23 17.03 21.27 1.08
C VAL A 23 17.57 22.70 1.09
N THR A 24 16.68 23.70 1.04
CA THR A 24 17.01 25.09 1.37
C THR A 24 16.05 25.59 2.46
N ASN A 25 16.63 25.97 3.60
CA ASN A 25 15.94 26.62 4.72
C ASN A 25 15.57 28.05 4.34
N GLY A 26 14.31 28.44 4.59
CA GLY A 26 13.83 29.81 4.52
C GLY A 26 13.34 30.25 5.89
N LEU A 27 14.17 31.04 6.56
CA LEU A 27 13.87 31.83 7.76
C LEU A 27 12.71 32.80 7.45
N ARG A 28 11.69 32.89 8.31
CA ARG A 28 10.74 34.01 8.26
C ARG A 28 10.46 34.58 9.64
N ASP A 29 10.65 35.89 9.65
CA ASP A 29 10.66 36.85 10.72
C ASP A 29 9.21 37.22 11.12
N SER A 30 8.93 37.32 12.41
CA SER A 30 7.60 37.56 12.96
C SER A 30 7.46 39.00 13.44
N ARG A 31 6.60 39.79 12.78
CA ARG A 31 6.16 41.10 13.28
C ARG A 31 4.63 41.20 13.33
N ASN A 32 4.14 41.06 14.55
CA ASN A 32 3.16 41.88 15.27
C ASN A 32 2.19 42.74 14.44
N PHE A 33 0.88 42.49 14.58
CA PHE A 33 -0.17 43.50 14.37
C PHE A 33 -1.32 43.28 15.36
N LYS A 34 -1.62 44.31 16.16
CA LYS A 34 -2.76 44.38 17.09
C LYS A 34 -4.00 44.91 16.36
N SER A 35 -5.17 44.46 16.80
CA SER A 35 -6.43 45.20 17.09
C SER A 35 -7.73 44.67 16.43
N LEU A 36 -8.70 44.37 17.29
CA LEU A 36 -10.14 44.03 17.13
C LEU A 36 -10.99 45.28 16.74
N PRO A 37 -12.35 45.23 16.71
CA PRO A 37 -13.30 44.32 16.02
C PRO A 37 -14.44 45.10 15.29
N THR A 38 -15.15 44.50 14.33
CA THR A 38 -16.52 44.95 13.99
C THR A 38 -17.39 43.85 13.40
N SER A 39 -18.64 43.84 13.87
CA SER A 39 -19.76 42.97 13.54
C SER A 39 -20.39 43.31 12.19
N THR A 40 -20.69 42.31 11.34
CA THR A 40 -21.81 42.39 10.37
C THR A 40 -22.27 40.99 9.95
N THR A 41 -23.56 40.74 10.14
CA THR A 41 -24.34 39.61 9.65
C THR A 41 -24.40 39.57 8.12
N ILE A 42 -24.11 38.40 7.51
CA ILE A 42 -24.50 38.04 6.14
C ILE A 42 -24.90 36.56 6.13
N ASP A 43 -26.16 36.28 5.74
CA ASP A 43 -26.65 34.96 5.35
C ASP A 43 -26.02 34.50 4.04
N GLN A 44 -25.63 33.21 3.93
CA GLN A 44 -25.96 32.32 2.79
C GLN A 44 -25.32 30.90 2.93
N PRO A 45 -25.84 29.89 2.20
CA PRO A 45 -25.81 28.47 2.55
C PRO A 45 -24.75 27.63 1.81
N THR A 46 -24.76 26.33 2.12
CA THR A 46 -24.29 25.16 1.32
C THR A 46 -22.92 24.57 1.66
N GLU A 47 -22.96 23.27 1.95
CA GLU A 47 -21.95 22.22 1.76
C GLU A 47 -20.46 22.56 1.91
N GLN A 48 -19.84 21.95 2.92
CA GLN A 48 -18.56 21.24 2.78
C GLN A 48 -18.26 20.46 4.07
N THR A 49 -18.83 19.26 4.23
CA THR A 49 -18.20 18.23 5.07
C THR A 49 -17.06 17.59 4.27
N GLY A 50 -16.05 18.41 3.98
CA GLY A 50 -14.73 17.92 3.63
C GLY A 50 -14.14 17.33 4.88
N ILE A 51 -14.02 16.00 4.94
CA ILE A 51 -13.15 15.36 5.92
C ILE A 51 -11.73 15.72 5.47
N GLU A 52 -11.28 16.93 5.82
CA GLU A 52 -9.86 17.24 5.91
C GLU A 52 -9.32 16.36 7.03
N SER A 53 -8.81 15.19 6.66
CA SER A 53 -8.00 14.36 7.53
C SER A 53 -6.70 15.11 7.86
N THR A 54 -6.79 16.14 8.69
CA THR A 54 -5.66 16.81 9.34
C THR A 54 -5.18 15.96 10.52
N THR A 55 -4.91 14.69 10.27
CA THR A 55 -4.18 13.84 11.21
C THR A 55 -2.71 14.25 11.18
N SER A 56 -2.35 15.15 12.10
CA SER A 56 -0.99 15.63 12.35
C SER A 56 -0.12 14.51 12.92
N GLY A 57 0.26 13.58 12.05
CA GLY A 57 1.21 12.51 12.32
C GLY A 57 2.41 12.61 11.39
N ARG A 58 3.51 11.97 11.76
CA ARG A 58 4.73 12.01 10.94
C ARG A 58 4.46 11.35 9.59
N GLN A 59 4.47 12.12 8.51
CA GLN A 59 4.25 11.62 7.15
C GLN A 59 5.45 10.78 6.69
N ARG A 60 5.27 9.45 6.62
CA ARG A 60 6.36 8.51 6.33
C ARG A 60 6.01 7.49 5.27
N VAL A 61 4.76 7.04 5.24
CA VAL A 61 4.28 6.02 4.32
C VAL A 61 4.01 6.66 2.96
N SER A 62 4.48 6.05 1.88
CA SER A 62 4.25 6.55 0.53
C SER A 62 2.77 6.52 0.19
N ALA A 63 2.26 7.60 -0.42
CA ALA A 63 0.89 7.65 -0.93
C ALA A 63 0.57 6.52 -1.92
N LEU A 64 1.59 5.93 -2.56
CA LEU A 64 1.43 4.74 -3.41
C LEU A 64 0.82 3.57 -2.65
N VAL A 65 1.16 3.39 -1.36
CA VAL A 65 0.62 2.30 -0.55
C VAL A 65 -0.89 2.45 -0.38
N ALA A 66 -1.35 3.66 -0.02
CA ALA A 66 -2.76 3.98 0.11
C ALA A 66 -3.50 3.80 -1.21
N LEU A 67 -2.93 4.32 -2.30
CA LEU A 67 -3.50 4.17 -3.63
C LEU A 67 -3.68 2.70 -4.01
N THR A 68 -2.64 1.88 -3.83
CA THR A 68 -2.70 0.45 -4.17
C THR A 68 -3.75 -0.28 -3.33
N ILE A 69 -3.86 0.02 -2.03
CA ILE A 69 -4.89 -0.58 -1.17
C ILE A 69 -6.29 -0.29 -1.72
N LEU A 70 -6.58 0.98 -2.02
CA LEU A 70 -7.90 1.38 -2.51
C LEU A 70 -8.19 0.83 -3.91
N GLU A 71 -7.21 0.78 -4.81
CA GLU A 71 -7.38 0.22 -6.15
C GLU A 71 -7.64 -1.30 -6.10
N VAL A 72 -6.94 -2.04 -5.23
CA VAL A 72 -7.18 -3.48 -5.05
C VAL A 72 -8.54 -3.72 -4.41
N LEU A 73 -8.90 -2.93 -3.38
CA LEU A 73 -10.20 -2.99 -2.73
C LEU A 73 -11.34 -2.75 -3.74
N GLN A 74 -11.22 -1.71 -4.57
CA GLN A 74 -12.18 -1.39 -5.62
C GLN A 74 -12.26 -2.50 -6.68
N ALA A 75 -11.14 -3.07 -7.09
CA ALA A 75 -11.12 -4.16 -8.07
C ALA A 75 -11.79 -5.42 -7.52
N SER A 76 -11.61 -5.72 -6.23
CA SER A 76 -12.24 -6.85 -5.56
C SER A 76 -13.76 -6.68 -5.40
N ASP A 77 -14.23 -5.44 -5.35
CA ASP A 77 -15.66 -5.11 -5.24
C ASP A 77 -16.38 -5.04 -6.60
N ARG A 78 -15.67 -5.12 -7.73
CA ARG A 78 -16.30 -5.11 -9.06
C ARG A 78 -16.74 -6.53 -9.45
N PRO A 79 -18.03 -6.77 -9.77
CA PRO A 79 -18.46 -8.08 -10.26
C PRO A 79 -17.82 -8.38 -11.63
N PHE A 80 -17.41 -9.63 -11.85
CA PHE A 80 -16.74 -10.10 -13.08
C PHE A 80 -17.73 -10.32 -14.24
N GLU A 81 -19.02 -10.46 -13.95
CA GLU A 81 -20.08 -10.65 -14.93
C GLU A 81 -21.12 -9.56 -14.73
N VAL A 82 -21.11 -8.54 -15.58
CA VAL A 82 -22.22 -7.62 -15.76
C VAL A 82 -22.76 -7.94 -17.14
N PHE A 83 -23.83 -8.72 -17.23
CA PHE A 83 -24.62 -8.79 -18.45
C PHE A 83 -25.14 -7.36 -18.72
N GLU A 84 -25.06 -6.89 -19.97
CA GLU A 84 -25.27 -5.47 -20.33
C GLU A 84 -26.70 -4.94 -20.08
N GLU A 85 -27.60 -5.76 -19.52
CA GLU A 85 -29.02 -5.46 -19.36
C GLU A 85 -29.47 -5.31 -17.89
N GLU A 86 -28.59 -5.45 -16.89
CA GLU A 86 -28.97 -5.34 -15.48
C GLU A 86 -28.56 -4.00 -14.84
N ASP A 87 -29.55 -3.23 -14.38
CA ASP A 87 -29.34 -1.97 -13.65
C ASP A 87 -28.74 -2.24 -12.26
N THR A 88 -27.40 -2.26 -12.23
CA THR A 88 -26.57 -2.49 -11.04
C THR A 88 -26.87 -1.57 -9.86
N SER A 89 -27.62 -0.48 -10.06
CA SER A 89 -28.05 0.44 -8.99
C SER A 89 -29.21 -0.10 -8.15
N ILE A 90 -30.01 -1.05 -8.68
CA ILE A 90 -31.23 -1.56 -8.04
C ILE A 90 -30.95 -2.87 -7.28
N THR A 91 -30.11 -3.77 -7.82
CA THR A 91 -29.95 -5.13 -7.26
C THR A 91 -28.92 -5.24 -6.11
N MET A 92 -27.99 -4.28 -5.95
CA MET A 92 -26.85 -4.43 -5.00
C MET A 92 -26.53 -3.17 -4.18
N PRO A 93 -27.39 -2.78 -3.22
CA PRO A 93 -27.06 -1.70 -2.31
C PRO A 93 -25.94 -2.16 -1.34
N ARG A 94 -24.85 -1.39 -1.25
CA ARG A 94 -23.71 -1.47 -0.29
C ARG A 94 -22.40 -2.15 -0.75
N ARG A 95 -21.83 -1.75 -1.89
CA ARG A 95 -20.40 -2.02 -2.20
C ARG A 95 -19.54 -0.81 -1.86
N LEU A 96 -18.71 -0.91 -0.81
CA LEU A 96 -17.89 0.20 -0.30
C LEU A 96 -16.90 0.75 -1.36
N GLY A 97 -16.38 -0.10 -2.25
CA GLY A 97 -15.47 0.29 -3.34
C GLY A 97 -16.10 1.12 -4.48
N LEU A 98 -17.43 1.28 -4.48
CA LEU A 98 -18.18 2.06 -5.48
C LEU A 98 -18.77 3.37 -4.90
N SER A 99 -18.42 3.75 -3.67
CA SER A 99 -18.82 5.04 -3.12
C SER A 99 -18.02 6.19 -3.75
N ASP A 100 -18.71 7.29 -4.09
CA ASP A 100 -18.09 8.56 -4.52
C ASP A 100 -16.98 9.06 -3.57
N ALA A 101 -17.05 8.69 -2.28
CA ALA A 101 -16.02 9.02 -1.31
C ALA A 101 -14.71 8.25 -1.57
N VAL A 102 -14.80 6.97 -1.90
CA VAL A 102 -13.64 6.12 -2.22
C VAL A 102 -13.03 6.53 -3.55
N GLU A 103 -13.86 6.80 -4.57
CA GLU A 103 -13.36 7.27 -5.86
C GLU A 103 -12.63 8.61 -5.74
N ARG A 104 -13.18 9.56 -4.97
CA ARG A 104 -12.51 10.84 -4.66
C ARG A 104 -11.17 10.60 -3.97
N ARG A 105 -11.10 9.69 -2.98
CA ARG A 105 -9.84 9.34 -2.30
C ARG A 105 -8.81 8.74 -3.27
N ILE A 106 -9.22 7.84 -4.16
CA ILE A 106 -8.34 7.27 -5.19
C ILE A 106 -7.75 8.39 -6.07
N ARG A 107 -8.59 9.30 -6.59
CA ARG A 107 -8.13 10.43 -7.40
C ARG A 107 -7.15 11.34 -6.63
N THR A 108 -7.39 11.57 -5.34
CA THR A 108 -6.47 12.30 -4.48
C THR A 108 -5.13 11.58 -4.33
N TYR A 109 -5.12 10.30 -3.96
CA TYR A 109 -3.86 9.56 -3.82
C TYR A 109 -3.11 9.34 -5.13
N GLN A 110 -3.79 9.34 -6.28
CA GLN A 110 -3.13 9.38 -7.58
C GLN A 110 -2.32 10.67 -7.75
N LYS A 111 -2.89 11.83 -7.40
CA LYS A 111 -2.17 13.12 -7.43
C LYS A 111 -0.99 13.11 -6.45
N GLU A 112 -1.21 12.64 -5.23
CA GLU A 112 -0.17 12.58 -4.19
C GLU A 112 0.96 11.62 -4.56
N THR A 113 0.64 10.47 -5.15
CA THR A 113 1.64 9.52 -5.66
C THR A 113 2.47 10.11 -6.79
N ARG A 114 1.86 10.86 -7.72
CA ARG A 114 2.59 11.55 -8.79
C ARG A 114 3.56 12.60 -8.26
N LYS A 115 3.21 13.27 -7.16
CA LYS A 115 4.09 14.22 -6.45
C LYS A 115 5.15 13.54 -5.58
N GLY A 116 5.05 12.23 -5.34
CA GLY A 116 5.93 11.50 -4.43
C GLY A 116 5.66 11.79 -2.95
N ASN A 117 4.45 12.26 -2.63
CA ASN A 117 4.04 12.62 -1.29
C ASN A 117 3.83 11.40 -0.39
N LYS A 118 3.74 11.67 0.91
CA LYS A 118 3.63 10.68 1.97
C LYS A 118 2.42 10.98 2.84
N ILE A 119 1.82 9.91 3.36
CA ILE A 119 0.72 9.93 4.30
C ILE A 119 1.24 9.67 5.73
N SER A 120 0.44 10.04 6.72
CA SER A 120 0.75 9.76 8.12
C SER A 120 0.61 8.28 8.45
N ASP A 121 1.19 7.88 9.58
CA ASP A 121 1.09 6.52 10.09
C ASP A 121 -0.36 6.20 10.53
N GLU A 122 -1.07 7.19 11.05
CA GLU A 122 -2.49 7.14 11.45
C GLU A 122 -3.41 6.97 10.23
N GLU A 123 -3.16 7.74 9.16
CA GLU A 123 -3.93 7.63 7.92
C GLU A 123 -3.74 6.25 7.27
N PHE A 124 -2.54 5.67 7.34
CA PHE A 124 -2.32 4.30 6.93
C PHE A 124 -3.07 3.30 7.84
N ALA A 125 -3.05 3.50 9.16
CA ALA A 125 -3.75 2.63 10.10
C ALA A 125 -5.27 2.63 9.85
N ASP A 126 -5.85 3.79 9.51
CA ASP A 126 -7.27 3.90 9.12
C ASP A 126 -7.59 3.09 7.87
N LEU A 127 -6.70 3.11 6.86
CA LEU A 127 -6.85 2.28 5.67
C LEU A 127 -6.77 0.79 5.99
N VAL A 128 -5.85 0.38 6.87
CA VAL A 128 -5.76 -1.03 7.30
C VAL A 128 -7.03 -1.45 8.02
N ARG A 129 -7.50 -0.65 8.99
CA ARG A 129 -8.75 -0.92 9.73
C ARG A 129 -9.99 -0.99 8.83
N LEU A 130 -9.99 -0.26 7.71
CA LEU A 130 -11.04 -0.37 6.71
C LEU A 130 -11.05 -1.76 6.04
N VAL A 131 -9.88 -2.26 5.65
CA VAL A 131 -9.74 -3.54 4.94
C VAL A 131 -9.98 -4.73 5.86
N VAL A 132 -9.46 -4.71 7.09
CA VAL A 132 -9.55 -5.82 8.07
C VAL A 132 -10.99 -6.15 8.45
N LYS A 133 -11.94 -5.23 8.27
CA LYS A 133 -13.38 -5.50 8.50
C LYS A 133 -13.98 -6.49 7.50
N ARG A 134 -13.24 -6.88 6.46
CA ARG A 134 -13.72 -7.76 5.39
C ARG A 134 -13.21 -9.19 5.59
N PRO A 135 -13.99 -10.21 5.14
CA PRO A 135 -13.56 -11.61 5.21
C PRO A 135 -12.40 -11.94 4.24
N ASP A 136 -12.20 -11.15 3.18
CA ASP A 136 -11.16 -11.32 2.16
C ASP A 136 -9.91 -10.45 2.41
N ALA A 137 -9.80 -9.82 3.60
CA ALA A 137 -8.72 -8.88 3.94
C ALA A 137 -7.32 -9.44 3.65
N ARG A 138 -7.08 -10.69 4.02
CA ARG A 138 -5.81 -11.40 3.77
C ARG A 138 -5.43 -11.41 2.29
N ALA A 139 -6.38 -11.72 1.41
CA ALA A 139 -6.17 -11.78 -0.03
C ALA A 139 -5.91 -10.39 -0.63
N ILE A 140 -6.67 -9.38 -0.17
CA ILE A 140 -6.47 -7.98 -0.56
C ILE A 140 -5.06 -7.52 -0.21
N PHE A 141 -4.61 -7.73 1.03
CA PHE A 141 -3.26 -7.33 1.44
C PHE A 141 -2.18 -8.08 0.66
N LEU A 142 -2.36 -9.38 0.41
CA LEU A 142 -1.45 -10.17 -0.40
C LEU A 142 -1.27 -9.57 -1.81
N GLU A 143 -2.38 -9.26 -2.49
CA GLU A 143 -2.37 -8.64 -3.82
C GLU A 143 -1.76 -7.24 -3.79
N CYS A 144 -2.06 -6.43 -2.76
CA CYS A 144 -1.42 -5.13 -2.56
C CYS A 144 0.10 -5.27 -2.47
N GLY A 145 0.57 -6.23 -1.66
CA GLY A 145 1.99 -6.54 -1.53
C GLY A 145 2.64 -6.87 -2.87
N ALA A 146 1.99 -7.73 -3.65
CA ALA A 146 2.47 -8.14 -4.96
C ALA A 146 2.59 -6.96 -5.94
N ARG A 147 1.57 -6.10 -6.03
CA ARG A 147 1.63 -4.86 -6.84
C ARG A 147 2.71 -3.90 -6.35
N LEU A 148 2.85 -3.77 -5.03
CA LEU A 148 3.83 -2.89 -4.41
C LEU A 148 5.28 -3.38 -4.56
N ALA A 149 5.52 -4.66 -4.88
CA ALA A 149 6.87 -5.14 -5.23
C ALA A 149 7.48 -4.35 -6.40
N GLY A 150 6.63 -3.80 -7.28
CA GLY A 150 7.02 -2.95 -8.40
C GLY A 150 7.48 -3.75 -9.62
N LYS A 151 8.01 -3.05 -10.62
CA LYS A 151 8.47 -3.67 -11.87
C LYS A 151 9.66 -4.60 -11.61
N LEU A 152 9.42 -5.89 -11.80
CA LEU A 152 10.45 -6.91 -11.80
C LEU A 152 10.95 -7.17 -13.23
N PRO A 153 12.21 -7.60 -13.40
CA PRO A 153 12.68 -8.05 -14.69
C PRO A 153 11.81 -9.23 -15.16
N ARG A 154 11.45 -9.20 -16.44
CA ARG A 154 10.48 -10.13 -17.05
C ARG A 154 10.92 -11.59 -17.04
N ARG A 155 12.22 -11.83 -16.85
CA ARG A 155 12.82 -13.16 -16.67
C ARG A 155 13.84 -13.09 -15.53
N PRO A 156 13.80 -14.01 -14.55
CA PRO A 156 14.95 -14.21 -13.68
C PRO A 156 16.13 -14.57 -14.59
N GLY A 157 17.21 -13.78 -14.51
CA GLY A 157 18.40 -14.05 -15.33
C GLY A 157 19.03 -15.39 -14.97
N LEU A 158 19.98 -15.86 -15.79
CA LEU A 158 20.88 -16.99 -15.51
C LEU A 158 21.87 -16.70 -14.37
N MET A 159 21.46 -15.92 -13.38
CA MET A 159 22.28 -15.56 -12.24
C MET A 159 22.30 -16.73 -11.22
N PRO A 160 23.45 -17.01 -10.59
CA PRO A 160 23.53 -18.03 -9.55
C PRO A 160 22.50 -17.78 -8.46
N ARG A 161 21.85 -18.85 -7.97
CA ARG A 161 20.76 -18.77 -6.98
C ARG A 161 21.11 -17.91 -5.76
N ARG A 162 22.35 -18.02 -5.26
CA ARG A 162 22.86 -17.21 -4.13
C ARG A 162 22.82 -15.71 -4.42
N LEU A 163 23.20 -15.31 -5.64
CA LEU A 163 23.18 -13.92 -6.06
C LEU A 163 21.74 -13.43 -6.25
N GLY A 164 20.89 -14.24 -6.88
CA GLY A 164 19.46 -13.93 -7.03
C GLY A 164 18.77 -13.72 -5.68
N LEU A 165 19.05 -14.58 -4.69
CA LEU A 165 18.56 -14.41 -3.32
C LEU A 165 19.08 -13.14 -2.66
N ALA A 166 20.38 -12.85 -2.76
CA ALA A 166 20.96 -11.63 -2.19
C ALA A 166 20.34 -10.36 -2.81
N LEU A 167 20.11 -10.36 -4.13
CA LEU A 167 19.45 -9.28 -4.84
C LEU A 167 17.98 -9.14 -4.45
N ALA A 168 17.26 -10.25 -4.30
CA ALA A 168 15.88 -10.26 -3.81
C ALA A 168 15.79 -9.66 -2.40
N LYS A 169 16.61 -10.11 -1.45
CA LYS A 169 16.71 -9.55 -0.09
C LYS A 169 16.97 -8.05 -0.12
N ARG A 170 17.94 -7.62 -0.95
CA ARG A 170 18.29 -6.20 -1.10
C ARG A 170 17.13 -5.39 -1.69
N ARG A 171 16.40 -5.94 -2.68
CA ARG A 171 15.26 -5.29 -3.33
C ARG A 171 14.10 -5.14 -2.34
N VAL A 172 13.72 -6.20 -1.63
CA VAL A 172 12.68 -6.15 -0.60
C VAL A 172 13.01 -5.10 0.46
N ARG A 173 14.24 -5.12 1.01
CA ARG A 173 14.67 -4.15 2.02
C ARG A 173 14.57 -2.70 1.52
N LYS A 174 15.05 -2.44 0.30
CA LYS A 174 14.97 -1.10 -0.31
C LYS A 174 13.52 -0.70 -0.56
N ARG A 175 12.68 -1.63 -1.02
CA ARG A 175 11.29 -1.36 -1.36
C ARG A 175 10.45 -1.07 -0.13
N LEU A 176 10.53 -1.91 0.90
CA LEU A 176 9.87 -1.66 2.18
C LEU A 176 10.31 -0.33 2.81
N ARG A 177 11.61 0.00 2.76
CA ARG A 177 12.09 1.30 3.25
C ARG A 177 11.54 2.48 2.44
N ALA A 178 11.46 2.34 1.12
CA ALA A 178 10.89 3.39 0.26
C ALA A 178 9.39 3.57 0.50
N LEU A 179 8.65 2.48 0.72
CA LEU A 179 7.21 2.50 0.93
C LEU A 179 6.82 3.01 2.31
N PHE A 180 7.53 2.63 3.37
CA PHE A 180 7.14 2.97 4.75
C PHE A 180 7.99 4.08 5.38
N GLY A 181 9.05 4.53 4.70
CA GLY A 181 9.96 5.55 5.24
C GLY A 181 10.75 5.11 6.48
N ARG A 182 10.72 3.81 6.80
CA ARG A 182 11.40 3.17 7.94
C ARG A 182 11.82 1.75 7.58
N ARG A 183 12.67 1.16 8.42
CA ARG A 183 13.05 -0.25 8.27
C ARG A 183 11.86 -1.12 8.73
N ILE A 184 11.39 -2.00 7.86
CA ILE A 184 10.42 -3.05 8.18
C ILE A 184 11.23 -4.35 8.25
N GLY A 185 11.61 -4.73 9.47
CA GLY A 185 12.33 -5.97 9.72
C GLY A 185 13.78 -6.05 9.21
N GLY A 186 14.37 -7.24 9.36
CA GLY A 186 15.70 -7.63 8.94
C GLY A 186 15.66 -9.01 8.29
N PHE A 187 16.61 -9.26 7.40
CA PHE A 187 16.79 -10.63 6.89
C PHE A 187 17.72 -11.36 7.83
N ALA A 188 17.34 -12.56 8.27
CA ALA A 188 18.24 -13.46 8.95
C ALA A 188 19.33 -13.97 7.99
N ASP A 189 20.39 -14.51 8.58
CA ASP A 189 21.48 -15.12 7.84
C ASP A 189 21.01 -16.41 7.13
N GLY A 190 21.66 -16.72 6.01
CA GLY A 190 21.29 -17.87 5.19
C GLY A 190 20.12 -17.61 4.23
N GLY A 191 19.06 -18.43 4.32
CA GLY A 191 17.93 -18.49 3.39
C GLY A 191 17.11 -17.20 3.29
N PHE A 192 16.05 -17.20 2.48
CA PHE A 192 15.15 -16.04 2.37
C PHE A 192 14.22 -15.97 3.58
N ILE A 193 14.71 -15.42 4.69
CA ILE A 193 13.96 -15.30 5.95
C ILE A 193 13.94 -13.84 6.37
N LEU A 194 12.77 -13.22 6.39
CA LEU A 194 12.54 -11.85 6.86
C LEU A 194 11.88 -11.93 8.24
N GLU A 195 12.42 -11.19 9.20
CA GLU A 195 11.92 -11.10 10.57
C GLU A 195 11.63 -9.64 10.90
N GLY A 196 10.54 -9.35 11.59
CA GLY A 196 10.20 -7.99 12.00
C GLY A 196 9.37 -7.97 13.27
N ARG A 197 9.61 -6.99 14.13
CA ARG A 197 8.91 -6.76 15.38
C ARG A 197 8.28 -5.37 15.40
N SER A 198 7.19 -5.22 16.15
CA SER A 198 6.44 -3.98 16.36
C SER A 198 6.14 -3.27 15.05
N LEU A 199 5.68 -4.06 14.08
CA LEU A 199 5.36 -3.56 12.77
C LEU A 199 4.08 -2.75 12.83
N LEU A 200 4.05 -1.66 12.06
CA LEU A 200 2.90 -0.77 11.99
C LEU A 200 1.59 -1.47 11.57
N PHE A 201 1.71 -2.65 10.93
CA PHE A 201 0.58 -3.52 10.61
C PHE A 201 -0.13 -4.03 11.86
N ILE A 202 0.61 -4.46 12.89
CA ILE A 202 0.05 -5.09 14.11
C ILE A 202 -0.71 -4.07 14.95
N GLN A 203 -0.23 -2.83 15.02
CA GLN A 203 -0.92 -1.75 15.71
C GLN A 203 -2.30 -1.43 15.08
N SER A 204 -2.48 -1.78 13.81
CA SER A 204 -3.69 -1.50 13.05
C SER A 204 -4.58 -2.73 12.86
N ASP A 205 -4.05 -3.92 13.15
CA ASP A 205 -4.66 -5.22 12.88
C ASP A 205 -4.16 -6.28 13.89
N SER A 206 -5.02 -6.61 14.85
CA SER A 206 -4.76 -7.65 15.85
C SER A 206 -4.93 -9.07 15.30
N GLY A 207 -5.50 -9.27 14.11
CA GLY A 207 -5.62 -10.58 13.46
C GLY A 207 -4.40 -10.97 12.62
N GLY A 208 -3.61 -9.97 12.21
CA GLY A 208 -2.37 -10.17 11.46
C GLY A 208 -2.56 -10.39 9.95
N ASP A 209 -3.76 -10.15 9.40
CA ASP A 209 -4.04 -10.19 7.96
C ASP A 209 -3.20 -9.17 7.18
N ALA A 210 -2.99 -7.98 7.75
CA ALA A 210 -2.18 -6.90 7.18
C ALA A 210 -0.71 -7.31 6.94
N CYS A 211 -0.21 -8.30 7.69
CA CYS A 211 1.12 -8.88 7.45
C CYS A 211 1.22 -9.60 6.10
N SER A 212 0.08 -9.96 5.49
CA SER A 212 0.05 -10.55 4.14
C SER A 212 0.52 -9.58 3.06
N LEU A 213 0.55 -8.26 3.33
CA LEU A 213 1.17 -7.28 2.45
C LEU A 213 2.67 -7.52 2.31
N VAL A 214 3.36 -7.82 3.42
CA VAL A 214 4.79 -8.14 3.39
C VAL A 214 5.01 -9.48 2.69
N LEU A 215 4.13 -10.45 2.93
CA LEU A 215 4.16 -11.76 2.24
C LEU A 215 4.05 -11.59 0.72
N GLY A 216 3.04 -10.88 0.23
CA GLY A 216 2.82 -10.67 -1.20
C GLY A 216 3.99 -9.94 -1.86
N LEU A 217 4.55 -8.94 -1.18
CA LEU A 217 5.74 -8.22 -1.65
C LEU A 217 6.96 -9.14 -1.75
N CYS A 218 7.17 -9.99 -0.75
CA CYS A 218 8.27 -10.95 -0.73
C CYS A 218 8.12 -11.98 -1.84
N SER A 219 6.95 -12.62 -1.93
CA SER A 219 6.66 -13.65 -2.93
C SER A 219 6.80 -13.10 -4.35
N ALA A 220 6.19 -11.95 -4.66
CA ALA A 220 6.32 -11.33 -5.97
C ALA A 220 7.78 -10.99 -6.29
N THR A 221 8.51 -10.40 -5.33
CA THR A 221 9.92 -10.05 -5.53
C THR A 221 10.80 -11.27 -5.77
N LEU A 222 10.55 -12.37 -5.08
CA LEU A 222 11.33 -13.60 -5.19
C LEU A 222 11.09 -14.27 -6.54
N SER A 223 9.84 -14.35 -6.98
CA SER A 223 9.45 -14.95 -8.27
C SER A 223 10.07 -14.28 -9.48
N GLY A 224 10.31 -12.97 -9.46
CA GLY A 224 11.07 -12.30 -10.54
C GLY A 224 12.57 -12.21 -10.33
N SER A 225 13.12 -12.80 -9.27
CA SER A 225 14.56 -12.73 -8.97
C SER A 225 15.29 -14.07 -9.12
N ILE A 226 14.60 -15.20 -8.94
CA ILE A 226 15.19 -16.54 -9.06
C ILE A 226 14.27 -17.47 -9.86
N GLN A 227 14.88 -18.42 -10.56
CA GLN A 227 14.16 -19.55 -11.15
C GLN A 227 13.76 -20.52 -10.03
N ASP A 228 12.52 -21.01 -10.09
CA ASP A 228 11.92 -21.91 -9.09
C ASP A 228 12.06 -21.38 -7.64
N PRO A 229 11.36 -20.28 -7.32
CA PRO A 229 11.37 -19.70 -5.98
C PRO A 229 10.67 -20.63 -4.98
N PRO A 230 11.20 -20.80 -3.75
CA PRO A 230 10.46 -21.50 -2.72
C PRO A 230 9.18 -20.72 -2.36
N THR A 231 8.13 -21.46 -2.03
CA THR A 231 6.89 -20.88 -1.51
C THR A 231 7.18 -20.20 -0.17
N ILE A 232 6.96 -18.90 -0.12
CA ILE A 232 7.10 -18.12 1.12
C ILE A 232 5.76 -18.17 1.87
N SER A 233 5.84 -18.36 3.18
CA SER A 233 4.71 -18.30 4.10
C SER A 233 4.98 -17.32 5.24
N HIS A 234 3.93 -16.89 5.94
CA HIS A 234 4.02 -16.09 7.16
C HIS A 234 3.98 -17.03 8.36
N ILE A 235 5.17 -17.51 8.75
CA ILE A 235 5.40 -18.64 9.66
C ILE A 235 5.05 -18.28 11.10
N ALA A 236 5.46 -17.10 11.56
CA ALA A 236 5.21 -16.58 12.91
C ALA A 236 4.64 -15.16 12.79
N CYS A 237 3.76 -14.76 13.71
CA CYS A 237 3.15 -13.44 13.74
C CYS A 237 2.98 -12.93 15.18
N GLU A 238 3.47 -11.72 15.43
CA GLU A 238 3.30 -11.03 16.72
C GLU A 238 1.84 -10.77 17.09
N ALA A 239 0.95 -10.63 16.09
CA ALA A 239 -0.49 -10.53 16.33
C ALA A 239 -1.11 -11.86 16.87
N ARG A 240 -0.41 -12.98 16.67
CA ARG A 240 -0.76 -14.31 17.20
C ARG A 240 0.11 -14.72 18.39
N GLU A 241 0.63 -13.73 19.13
CA GLU A 241 1.43 -13.90 20.34
C GLU A 241 2.84 -14.50 20.12
N ASP A 242 3.31 -14.60 18.88
CA ASP A 242 4.72 -14.91 18.61
C ASP A 242 5.64 -13.73 18.97
N GLU A 243 6.92 -13.97 19.26
CA GLU A 243 7.85 -12.89 19.64
C GLU A 243 8.10 -11.87 18.51
N TYR A 244 8.02 -12.33 17.25
CA TYR A 244 8.23 -11.53 16.06
C TYR A 244 7.47 -12.11 14.87
N CYS A 245 7.15 -11.26 13.87
CA CYS A 245 6.68 -11.75 12.59
C CYS A 245 7.83 -12.34 11.77
N ARG A 246 7.62 -13.52 11.19
CA ARG A 246 8.61 -14.24 10.36
C ARG A 246 8.01 -14.65 9.04
N TRP A 247 8.67 -14.27 7.94
CA TRP A 247 8.36 -14.74 6.59
C TRP A 247 9.52 -15.54 6.04
N GLY A 248 9.26 -16.76 5.58
CA GLY A 248 10.30 -17.64 5.08
C GLY A 248 9.74 -18.77 4.22
N PRO A 249 10.62 -19.60 3.64
CA PRO A 249 10.18 -20.84 3.00
C PRO A 249 9.45 -21.72 4.01
N GLN A 250 8.34 -22.32 3.58
CA GLN A 250 7.65 -23.38 4.33
C GLN A 250 8.51 -24.65 4.39
#